data_AF-A0A495RDH6-F1
#
_entry.id   AF-A0A495RDH6-F1
#
_cell.length_a   1.000
_cell.length_b   1.000
_cell.length_c   1.000
_cell.angle_alpha   90.00
_cell.angle_beta   90.00
_cell.angle_gamma   90.00
#
_symmetry.space_group_name_H-M   'P 1'
#
loop_
_entity.id
_entity.type
_entity.pdbx_description
1 polymer ?
#
loop_
_entity_poly.entity_id
_entity_poly.type
_entity_poly.pdbx_seq_one_letter_code
_entity_poly.pdbx_strand_id
1 'polypeptide(L)'
;MNTHYNRMKTIGSMAIPPKGTYAREIYEKIVSSRMEDTAIKKKIDKIIKKAYALLEIQQKNGSELPIDKQIREFNLEYNGRIFNGGLYDMPTSFNVVEAFNQFIPETSTFKIRDELDYIFSFDDFIDYITANNVKDEFEFLEERKIYSFTSDDISNQIDFTTSNKKKYEFSAISMIKFGKEVSIILFAGQKCNIEEETVKIKKTFLDKFNYEIAPGREHIQPDKKRELRAEPLYEGDNSLWKTIILVRFDLKTKTIDARYVLQDHGKSYVIITDNVDSYLNNDGEFINDKFKSAYENNRKKIESYSALFELCKNCLLIPSYMKKFEDDIVIERHPTQYLEFQKQLKNRKIISEVDSKYLISYRNISRIPSRNKQSSEDIVLLSPDYKIETSGYWKKLDHRGVGRDKNGQPIHGRTWINQTLSWFEEKEENNYLNVKRENINKNQGTIYIMRSAAHDKNIFKIGLTKRNTTIRALELSRTTSSPDKFLIAHERETKDCILAEKLIHEKLSAYRINPKREYFKMPYSEILSVVESVINNIENINT
;
A
#
# COMPACT_ATOMS: atom_id res chain seq x y z
N MET A 1 -6.88 -0.77 -24.29
CA MET A 1 -6.59 -2.15 -23.84
C MET A 1 -7.35 -2.35 -22.56
N ASN A 2 -8.40 -3.19 -22.59
CA ASN A 2 -9.40 -3.23 -21.51
C ASN A 2 -9.29 -4.50 -20.64
N THR A 3 -8.29 -5.35 -20.87
CA THR A 3 -8.06 -6.57 -20.07
C THR A 3 -6.58 -6.75 -19.76
N HIS A 4 -6.29 -7.39 -18.64
CA HIS A 4 -4.94 -7.74 -18.18
C HIS A 4 -4.17 -8.47 -19.27
N TYR A 5 -4.82 -9.45 -19.90
CA TYR A 5 -4.19 -10.20 -20.98
C TYR A 5 -3.71 -9.32 -22.12
N ASN A 6 -4.57 -8.40 -22.59
CA ASN A 6 -4.21 -7.53 -23.71
C ASN A 6 -3.08 -6.57 -23.33
N ARG A 7 -3.05 -6.11 -22.07
CA ARG A 7 -1.94 -5.30 -21.55
C ARG A 7 -0.64 -6.10 -21.50
N MET A 8 -0.66 -7.29 -20.90
CA MET A 8 0.52 -8.17 -20.82
C MET A 8 1.01 -8.62 -22.20
N LYS A 9 0.12 -8.92 -23.14
CA LYS A 9 0.47 -9.24 -24.52
C LYS A 9 1.17 -8.08 -25.21
N THR A 10 0.68 -6.86 -24.99
CA THR A 10 1.29 -5.65 -25.55
C THR A 10 2.67 -5.42 -24.96
N ILE A 11 2.80 -5.46 -23.63
CA ILE A 11 4.09 -5.32 -22.95
C ILE A 11 5.06 -6.41 -23.45
N GLY A 12 4.61 -7.67 -23.48
CA GLY A 12 5.40 -8.80 -23.95
C GLY A 12 5.85 -8.68 -25.41
N SER A 13 5.04 -8.06 -26.29
CA SER A 13 5.43 -7.83 -27.69
C SER A 13 6.60 -6.84 -27.86
N MET A 14 6.91 -6.08 -26.81
CA MET A 14 8.01 -5.12 -26.76
C MET A 14 9.21 -5.67 -25.98
N ALA A 15 9.11 -6.89 -25.44
CA ALA A 15 10.17 -7.51 -24.68
C ALA A 15 11.32 -7.92 -25.60
N ILE A 16 12.53 -7.50 -25.23
CA ILE A 16 13.77 -8.00 -25.83
C ILE A 16 13.99 -9.46 -25.41
N PRO A 17 14.67 -10.29 -26.24
CA PRO A 17 14.88 -11.69 -25.91
C PRO A 17 15.52 -11.89 -24.53
N PRO A 18 15.18 -12.98 -23.79
CA PRO A 18 15.77 -13.27 -22.47
C PRO A 18 17.29 -13.46 -22.54
N LYS A 19 18.00 -13.04 -21.50
CA LYS A 19 19.45 -13.27 -21.39
C LYS A 19 19.76 -14.77 -21.45
N GLY A 20 20.87 -15.14 -22.10
CA GLY A 20 21.28 -16.54 -22.29
C GLY A 20 20.61 -17.29 -23.44
N THR A 21 19.76 -16.63 -24.24
CA THR A 21 19.15 -17.23 -25.45
C THR A 21 19.92 -16.87 -26.73
N TYR A 22 19.91 -17.73 -27.75
CA TYR A 22 20.53 -17.41 -29.05
C TYR A 22 19.96 -16.14 -29.70
N ALA A 23 18.64 -15.92 -29.55
CA ALA A 23 17.99 -14.70 -30.00
C ALA A 23 18.54 -13.44 -29.30
N ARG A 24 18.93 -13.54 -28.02
CA ARG A 24 19.61 -12.47 -27.30
C ARG A 24 20.97 -12.17 -27.89
N GLU A 25 21.77 -13.18 -28.19
CA GLU A 25 23.10 -13.00 -28.76
C GLU A 25 23.05 -12.27 -30.10
N ILE A 26 22.07 -12.62 -30.94
CA ILE A 26 21.81 -11.91 -32.21
C ILE A 26 21.42 -10.45 -31.93
N TYR A 27 20.48 -10.23 -31.02
CA TYR A 27 20.04 -8.89 -30.64
C TYR A 27 21.20 -8.02 -30.16
N GLU A 28 22.06 -8.55 -29.28
CA GLU A 28 23.22 -7.83 -28.73
C GLU A 28 24.27 -7.51 -29.79
N LYS A 29 24.52 -8.41 -30.75
CA LYS A 29 25.38 -8.12 -31.92
C LYS A 29 24.82 -6.97 -32.77
N ILE A 30 23.51 -6.99 -33.06
CA ILE A 30 22.85 -5.91 -33.82
C ILE A 30 22.95 -4.58 -33.06
N VAL A 31 22.64 -4.57 -31.77
CA VAL A 31 22.74 -3.37 -30.93
C VAL A 31 24.17 -2.84 -30.93
N SER A 32 25.16 -3.71 -30.73
CA SER A 32 26.57 -3.31 -30.66
C SER A 32 27.04 -2.64 -31.95
N SER A 33 26.70 -3.22 -33.11
CA SER A 33 27.01 -2.60 -34.42
C SER A 33 26.36 -1.23 -34.60
N ARG A 34 25.12 -1.05 -34.13
CA ARG A 34 24.41 0.25 -34.20
C ARG A 34 24.98 1.29 -33.23
N MET A 35 25.67 0.87 -32.18
CA MET A 35 26.29 1.77 -31.19
C MET A 35 27.58 2.43 -31.68
N GLU A 36 28.11 2.00 -32.83
CA GLU A 36 29.22 2.68 -33.52
C GLU A 36 28.77 4.02 -34.14
N ASP A 37 27.49 4.16 -34.49
CA ASP A 37 26.92 5.41 -34.98
C ASP A 37 26.74 6.43 -33.85
N THR A 38 27.49 7.54 -33.95
CA THR A 38 27.47 8.64 -32.98
C THR A 38 26.10 9.31 -32.86
N ALA A 39 25.32 9.38 -33.94
CA ALA A 39 23.97 9.94 -33.92
C ALA A 39 22.99 9.04 -33.14
N ILE A 40 23.08 7.72 -33.34
CA ILE A 40 22.27 6.74 -32.59
C ILE A 40 22.64 6.79 -31.10
N LYS A 41 23.94 6.81 -30.78
CA LYS A 41 24.41 6.94 -29.39
C LYS A 41 23.86 8.18 -28.70
N LYS A 42 23.96 9.36 -29.33
CA LYS A 42 23.38 10.61 -28.80
C LYS A 42 21.86 10.52 -28.58
N LYS A 43 21.15 9.85 -29.49
CA LYS A 43 19.70 9.63 -29.36
C LYS A 43 19.37 8.75 -28.15
N ILE A 44 20.11 7.67 -27.96
CA ILE A 44 19.93 6.77 -26.81
C ILE A 44 20.28 7.48 -25.51
N ASP A 45 21.38 8.23 -25.44
CA ASP A 45 21.74 9.02 -24.26
C ASP A 45 20.61 9.98 -23.85
N LYS A 46 19.93 10.59 -24.82
CA LYS A 46 18.78 11.46 -24.56
C LYS A 46 17.59 10.67 -24.02
N ILE A 47 17.31 9.50 -24.57
CA ILE A 47 16.22 8.61 -24.09
C ILE A 47 16.50 8.16 -22.65
N ILE A 48 17.73 7.74 -22.35
CA ILE A 48 18.16 7.31 -21.01
C ILE A 48 18.01 8.46 -20.00
N LYS A 49 18.45 9.67 -20.35
CA LYS A 49 18.27 10.86 -19.49
C LYS A 49 16.81 11.10 -19.15
N LYS A 50 15.92 11.03 -20.15
CA LYS A 50 14.47 11.17 -19.93
C LYS A 50 13.90 10.06 -19.06
N ALA A 51 14.35 8.82 -19.26
CA ALA A 51 13.90 7.66 -18.48
C ALA A 51 14.23 7.83 -16.98
N TYR A 52 15.49 8.15 -16.67
CA TYR A 52 15.92 8.38 -15.29
C TYR A 52 15.28 9.62 -14.67
N ALA A 53 15.14 10.70 -15.44
CA ALA A 53 14.50 11.91 -14.95
C ALA A 53 13.02 11.68 -14.61
N LEU A 54 12.28 10.95 -15.46
CA LEU A 54 10.89 10.57 -15.17
C LEU A 54 10.79 9.71 -13.91
N LEU A 55 11.66 8.70 -13.77
CA LEU A 55 11.70 7.85 -12.58
C LEU A 55 11.97 8.67 -11.31
N GLU A 56 12.93 9.59 -11.35
CA GLU A 56 13.26 10.41 -10.19
C GLU A 56 12.12 11.38 -9.81
N ILE A 57 11.50 12.02 -10.80
CA ILE A 57 10.38 12.94 -10.58
C ILE A 57 9.17 12.21 -10.03
N GLN A 58 8.78 11.07 -10.61
CA GLN A 58 7.60 10.36 -10.12
C GLN A 58 7.80 9.86 -8.69
N GLN A 59 9.00 9.49 -8.25
CA GLN A 59 9.23 9.15 -6.83
C GLN A 59 9.00 10.33 -5.87
N LYS A 60 8.93 11.57 -6.36
CA LYS A 60 8.75 12.80 -5.56
C LYS A 60 7.36 13.42 -5.68
N ASN A 61 6.50 12.86 -6.52
CA ASN A 61 5.16 13.37 -6.77
C ASN A 61 4.12 12.89 -5.76
N GLY A 62 4.51 12.10 -4.75
CA GLY A 62 3.61 11.40 -3.83
C GLY A 62 2.81 12.27 -2.88
N SER A 63 1.71 11.68 -2.39
CA SER A 63 0.92 12.21 -1.27
C SER A 63 1.54 11.87 0.08
N GLU A 64 2.56 11.00 0.12
CA GLU A 64 3.21 10.47 1.32
C GLU A 64 2.31 9.61 2.21
N LEU A 65 1.09 9.33 1.77
CA LEU A 65 0.21 8.36 2.41
C LEU A 65 0.81 6.94 2.30
N PRO A 66 0.48 6.02 3.23
CA PRO A 66 1.12 4.70 3.31
C PRO A 66 1.12 3.94 1.98
N ILE A 67 -0.03 3.90 1.29
CA ILE A 67 -0.15 3.15 0.03
C ILE A 67 0.47 3.86 -1.18
N ASP A 68 0.55 5.19 -1.16
CA ASP A 68 1.26 5.97 -2.19
C ASP A 68 2.76 5.61 -2.19
N LYS A 69 3.36 5.54 -1.01
CA LYS A 69 4.75 5.06 -0.84
C LYS A 69 4.91 3.65 -1.41
N GLN A 70 3.98 2.74 -1.12
CA GLN A 70 4.03 1.37 -1.61
C GLN A 70 3.92 1.25 -3.14
N ILE A 71 3.04 2.03 -3.78
CA ILE A 71 2.92 2.06 -5.25
C ILE A 71 4.22 2.57 -5.88
N ARG A 72 4.83 3.60 -5.30
CA ARG A 72 6.12 4.14 -5.74
C ARG A 72 7.26 3.14 -5.57
N GLU A 73 7.28 2.37 -4.48
CA GLU A 73 8.24 1.27 -4.28
C GLU A 73 8.12 0.20 -5.38
N PHE A 74 6.90 -0.26 -5.70
CA PHE A 74 6.70 -1.21 -6.80
C PHE A 74 7.14 -0.64 -8.14
N ASN A 75 6.79 0.61 -8.41
CA ASN A 75 7.20 1.28 -9.64
C ASN A 75 8.73 1.40 -9.76
N LEU A 76 9.41 1.70 -8.66
CA LEU A 76 10.87 1.77 -8.60
C LEU A 76 11.50 0.40 -8.88
N GLU A 77 10.99 -0.65 -8.24
CA GLU A 77 11.43 -2.04 -8.44
C GLU A 77 11.26 -2.47 -9.90
N TYR A 78 10.13 -2.18 -10.54
CA TYR A 78 9.87 -2.60 -11.92
C TYR A 78 10.71 -1.84 -12.93
N ASN A 79 10.92 -0.54 -12.76
CA ASN A 79 11.88 0.19 -13.59
C ASN A 79 13.31 -0.31 -13.37
N GLY A 80 13.70 -0.59 -12.12
CA GLY A 80 15.01 -1.18 -11.80
C GLY A 80 15.25 -2.51 -12.52
N ARG A 81 14.23 -3.38 -12.58
CA ARG A 81 14.29 -4.66 -13.32
C ARG A 81 14.43 -4.47 -14.82
N ILE A 82 13.70 -3.52 -15.42
CA ILE A 82 13.86 -3.24 -16.85
C ILE A 82 15.27 -2.72 -17.14
N PHE A 83 15.77 -1.76 -16.36
CA PHE A 83 17.05 -1.11 -16.64
C PHE A 83 18.25 -2.04 -16.51
N ASN A 84 18.20 -3.02 -15.61
CA ASN A 84 19.29 -3.99 -15.41
C ASN A 84 19.11 -5.28 -16.21
N GLY A 85 17.91 -5.51 -16.75
CA GLY A 85 17.49 -6.77 -17.31
C GLY A 85 16.57 -6.58 -18.51
N GLY A 86 15.27 -6.78 -18.29
CA GLY A 86 14.24 -6.58 -19.30
C GLY A 86 12.84 -6.97 -18.81
N LEU A 87 11.86 -6.93 -19.70
CA LEU A 87 10.45 -7.20 -19.36
C LEU A 87 10.19 -8.65 -18.91
N TYR A 88 11.08 -9.60 -19.25
CA TYR A 88 11.00 -10.99 -18.76
C TYR A 88 11.43 -11.15 -17.29
N ASP A 89 12.03 -10.13 -16.68
CA ASP A 89 12.52 -10.17 -15.29
C ASP A 89 11.46 -9.70 -14.27
N MET A 90 10.23 -9.41 -14.71
CA MET A 90 9.16 -8.99 -13.82
C MET A 90 8.83 -10.08 -12.79
N PRO A 91 8.57 -9.70 -11.52
CA PRO A 91 8.17 -10.66 -10.48
C PRO A 91 6.71 -11.08 -10.67
N THR A 92 6.29 -12.13 -9.98
CA THR A 92 4.92 -12.66 -10.05
C THR A 92 3.87 -11.63 -9.60
N SER A 93 4.22 -10.73 -8.68
CA SER A 93 3.35 -9.61 -8.25
C SER A 93 2.97 -8.67 -9.38
N PHE A 94 3.78 -8.59 -10.46
CA PHE A 94 3.49 -7.77 -11.62
C PHE A 94 2.17 -8.18 -12.31
N ASN A 95 1.68 -9.41 -12.10
CA ASN A 95 0.38 -9.88 -12.58
C ASN A 95 -0.79 -8.96 -12.17
N VAL A 96 -0.71 -8.35 -10.98
CA VAL A 96 -1.73 -7.39 -10.48
C VAL A 96 -1.22 -5.95 -10.60
N VAL A 97 0.03 -5.70 -10.19
CA VAL A 97 0.54 -4.33 -10.05
C VAL A 97 0.88 -3.67 -11.40
N GLU A 98 0.96 -4.42 -12.50
CA GLU A 98 1.02 -3.83 -13.86
C GLU A 98 -0.16 -2.89 -14.12
N ALA A 99 -1.33 -3.15 -13.54
CA ALA A 99 -2.50 -2.31 -13.77
C ALA A 99 -2.24 -0.86 -13.32
N PHE A 100 -1.46 -0.66 -12.25
CA PHE A 100 -1.06 0.63 -11.68
C PHE A 100 0.10 1.30 -12.43
N ASN A 101 0.78 0.56 -13.31
CA ASN A 101 2.00 0.99 -14.00
C ASN A 101 1.82 0.96 -15.53
N GLN A 102 1.85 2.12 -16.17
CA GLN A 102 1.81 2.20 -17.63
C GLN A 102 3.21 2.10 -18.22
N PHE A 103 3.43 1.11 -19.10
CA PHE A 103 4.66 1.00 -19.89
C PHE A 103 4.73 2.10 -20.97
N ILE A 104 5.89 2.73 -21.07
CA ILE A 104 6.25 3.74 -22.08
C ILE A 104 7.32 3.10 -22.97
N PRO A 105 6.98 2.65 -24.18
CA PRO A 105 7.91 1.94 -25.06
C PRO A 105 9.12 2.79 -25.48
N GLU A 106 8.91 4.09 -25.68
CA GLU A 106 9.92 5.01 -26.21
C GLU A 106 11.13 5.16 -25.27
N THR A 107 10.89 5.09 -23.96
CA THR A 107 11.91 5.18 -22.91
C THR A 107 12.15 3.85 -22.22
N SER A 108 11.37 2.81 -22.54
CA SER A 108 11.37 1.52 -21.85
C SER A 108 11.22 1.69 -20.33
N THR A 109 10.26 2.50 -19.91
CA THR A 109 9.99 2.82 -18.49
C THR A 109 8.55 2.53 -18.10
N PHE A 110 8.29 2.25 -16.84
CA PHE A 110 6.96 2.33 -16.26
C PHE A 110 6.73 3.68 -15.60
N LYS A 111 5.65 4.35 -16.00
CA LYS A 111 5.08 5.46 -15.21
C LYS A 111 3.93 4.98 -14.35
N ILE A 112 3.74 5.62 -13.21
CA ILE A 112 2.54 5.45 -12.41
C ILE A 112 1.37 6.09 -13.18
N ARG A 113 0.18 5.48 -13.12
CA ARG A 113 -1.04 6.05 -13.73
C ARG A 113 -1.55 7.24 -12.95
N ASP A 114 -2.57 7.91 -13.46
CA ASP A 114 -3.18 9.03 -12.77
C ASP A 114 -3.82 8.55 -11.46
N GLU A 115 -3.65 9.32 -10.40
CA GLU A 115 -3.92 8.93 -9.02
C GLU A 115 -4.91 9.90 -8.36
N LEU A 116 -5.85 9.36 -7.58
CA LEU A 116 -6.72 10.08 -6.67
C LEU A 116 -6.56 9.51 -5.27
N ASP A 117 -6.31 10.39 -4.30
CA ASP A 117 -6.08 10.01 -2.91
C ASP A 117 -7.27 10.42 -2.04
N TYR A 118 -7.69 9.50 -1.19
CA TYR A 118 -8.78 9.67 -0.25
C TYR A 118 -8.35 9.30 1.16
N ILE A 119 -8.89 10.04 2.13
CA ILE A 119 -8.80 9.72 3.55
C ILE A 119 -10.21 9.52 4.07
N PHE A 120 -10.43 8.46 4.86
CA PHE A 120 -11.72 8.13 5.43
C PHE A 120 -11.56 7.37 6.73
N SER A 121 -12.60 7.40 7.57
CA SER A 121 -12.70 6.44 8.68
C SER A 121 -13.15 5.10 8.13
N PHE A 122 -12.29 4.10 8.31
CA PHE A 122 -12.59 2.75 7.90
C PHE A 122 -13.63 2.11 8.85
N ASP A 123 -13.67 2.53 10.12
CA ASP A 123 -14.74 2.19 11.05
C ASP A 123 -16.13 2.60 10.56
N ASP A 124 -16.29 3.86 10.12
CA ASP A 124 -17.54 4.37 9.56
C ASP A 124 -17.95 3.62 8.28
N PHE A 125 -16.97 3.16 7.50
CA PHE A 125 -17.21 2.33 6.33
C PHE A 125 -17.75 0.94 6.72
N ILE A 126 -17.17 0.30 7.75
CA ILE A 126 -17.69 -0.97 8.29
C ILE A 126 -19.13 -0.79 8.78
N ASP A 127 -19.42 0.27 9.53
CA ASP A 127 -20.78 0.60 9.97
C ASP A 127 -21.73 0.81 8.78
N TYR A 128 -21.27 1.46 7.71
CA TYR A 128 -22.07 1.68 6.51
C TYR A 128 -22.45 0.37 5.81
N ILE A 129 -21.50 -0.54 5.59
CA ILE A 129 -21.76 -1.80 4.87
C ILE A 129 -22.52 -2.83 5.71
N THR A 130 -22.47 -2.71 7.04
CA THR A 130 -23.25 -3.57 7.96
C THR A 130 -24.68 -3.08 8.15
N ALA A 131 -24.89 -1.76 8.21
CA ALA A 131 -26.22 -1.18 8.41
C ALA A 131 -27.11 -1.21 7.16
N ASN A 132 -26.52 -1.37 5.97
CA ASN A 132 -27.23 -1.24 4.70
C ASN A 132 -27.02 -2.47 3.82
N ASN A 133 -28.01 -2.82 3.01
CA ASN A 133 -27.83 -3.76 1.92
C ASN A 133 -27.15 -3.05 0.74
N VAL A 134 -25.83 -2.87 0.84
CA VAL A 134 -25.03 -2.09 -0.12
C VAL A 134 -24.79 -2.88 -1.39
N LYS A 135 -25.06 -2.26 -2.54
CA LYS A 135 -24.68 -2.79 -3.85
C LYS A 135 -23.38 -2.16 -4.34
N ASP A 136 -22.65 -2.90 -5.16
CA ASP A 136 -21.45 -2.39 -5.82
C ASP A 136 -21.78 -1.22 -6.77
N GLU A 137 -21.00 -0.14 -6.74
CA GLU A 137 -21.15 1.06 -7.59
C GLU A 137 -19.88 1.31 -8.43
N PHE A 138 -19.50 0.33 -9.26
CA PHE A 138 -18.26 0.40 -10.07
C PHE A 138 -18.26 1.50 -11.14
N GLU A 139 -19.40 2.14 -11.42
CA GLU A 139 -19.49 3.28 -12.34
C GLU A 139 -18.78 4.52 -11.80
N PHE A 140 -18.65 4.63 -10.46
CA PHE A 140 -17.90 5.71 -9.82
C PHE A 140 -16.39 5.65 -10.12
N LEU A 141 -15.85 4.46 -10.39
CA LEU A 141 -14.43 4.30 -10.71
C LEU A 141 -14.17 4.65 -12.18
N GLU A 142 -13.47 5.77 -12.40
CA GLU A 142 -12.96 6.14 -13.73
C GLU A 142 -11.99 5.05 -14.25
N GLU A 143 -12.08 4.78 -15.55
CA GLU A 143 -11.22 3.81 -16.22
C GLU A 143 -9.75 4.22 -16.13
N ARG A 144 -8.88 3.27 -15.75
CA ARG A 144 -7.41 3.40 -15.75
C ARG A 144 -6.86 4.45 -14.79
N LYS A 145 -7.64 4.85 -13.79
CA LYS A 145 -7.25 5.78 -12.73
C LYS A 145 -7.12 5.03 -11.41
N ILE A 146 -6.09 5.37 -10.64
CA ILE A 146 -5.80 4.76 -9.35
C ILE A 146 -6.61 5.52 -8.30
N TYR A 147 -7.42 4.81 -7.53
CA TYR A 147 -8.13 5.33 -6.36
C TYR A 147 -7.51 4.72 -5.12
N SER A 148 -6.83 5.53 -4.31
CA SER A 148 -6.18 5.13 -3.07
C SER A 148 -6.96 5.66 -1.88
N PHE A 149 -7.37 4.79 -0.97
CA PHE A 149 -8.13 5.10 0.24
C PHE A 149 -7.30 4.72 1.45
N THR A 150 -6.98 5.71 2.28
CA THR A 150 -6.19 5.53 3.51
C THR A 150 -7.08 5.76 4.72
N SER A 151 -7.00 4.87 5.71
CA SER A 151 -7.71 5.06 6.97
C SER A 151 -7.10 6.19 7.79
N ASP A 152 -7.92 7.03 8.41
CA ASP A 152 -7.50 7.93 9.49
C ASP A 152 -7.92 7.47 10.89
N ASP A 153 -8.40 6.24 11.00
CA ASP A 153 -8.64 5.59 12.29
C ASP A 153 -7.33 5.46 13.08
N ILE A 154 -7.43 5.47 14.41
CA ILE A 154 -6.24 5.31 15.27
C ILE A 154 -5.76 3.86 15.15
N SER A 155 -4.44 3.66 15.20
CA SER A 155 -3.89 2.29 15.21
C SER A 155 -4.42 1.49 16.42
N ASN A 156 -4.54 0.17 16.26
CA ASN A 156 -5.12 -0.79 17.20
C ASN A 156 -6.64 -0.70 17.44
N GLN A 157 -7.40 0.09 16.67
CA GLN A 157 -8.84 0.18 16.87
C GLN A 157 -9.63 -1.03 16.31
N ILE A 158 -9.22 -1.55 15.14
CA ILE A 158 -9.96 -2.57 14.40
C ILE A 158 -9.03 -3.72 13.99
N ASP A 159 -9.29 -4.90 14.55
CA ASP A 159 -8.57 -6.14 14.24
C ASP A 159 -9.41 -7.10 13.40
N PHE A 160 -8.82 -7.57 12.31
CA PHE A 160 -9.30 -8.71 11.55
C PHE A 160 -8.62 -9.99 12.03
N THR A 161 -9.40 -10.96 12.50
CA THR A 161 -8.85 -12.25 12.92
C THR A 161 -8.99 -13.28 11.80
N THR A 162 -7.87 -13.87 11.39
CA THR A 162 -7.82 -14.96 10.41
C THR A 162 -8.04 -16.33 11.08
N SER A 163 -8.33 -17.35 10.27
CA SER A 163 -8.53 -18.75 10.71
C SER A 163 -7.36 -19.32 11.52
N ASN A 164 -6.13 -18.84 11.26
CA ASN A 164 -4.93 -19.20 12.02
C ASN A 164 -4.73 -18.38 13.31
N LYS A 165 -5.75 -17.64 13.78
CA LYS A 165 -5.73 -16.74 14.95
C LYS A 165 -4.76 -15.56 14.87
N LYS A 166 -4.14 -15.32 13.71
CA LYS A 166 -3.40 -14.08 13.50
C LYS A 166 -4.38 -12.91 13.40
N LYS A 167 -3.90 -11.74 13.79
CA LYS A 167 -4.64 -10.49 13.75
C LYS A 167 -3.99 -9.55 12.75
N TYR A 168 -4.82 -8.81 12.04
CA TYR A 168 -4.39 -7.82 11.06
C TYR A 168 -5.12 -6.51 11.26
N GLU A 169 -4.40 -5.41 11.03
CA GLU A 169 -4.94 -4.06 11.02
C GLU A 169 -5.02 -3.54 9.58
N PHE A 170 -6.13 -2.90 9.22
CA PHE A 170 -6.30 -2.23 7.93
C PHE A 170 -5.57 -0.87 7.95
N SER A 171 -4.78 -0.58 6.91
CA SER A 171 -4.13 0.72 6.75
C SER A 171 -4.71 1.48 5.56
N ALA A 172 -4.67 0.86 4.38
CA ALA A 172 -5.07 1.51 3.15
C ALA A 172 -5.40 0.49 2.07
N ILE A 173 -6.12 0.92 1.04
CA ILE A 173 -6.39 0.13 -0.15
C ILE A 173 -6.33 0.99 -1.40
N SER A 174 -5.78 0.45 -2.48
CA SER A 174 -5.72 1.11 -3.77
C SER A 174 -6.35 0.22 -4.82
N MET A 175 -7.20 0.80 -5.66
CA MET A 175 -7.95 0.09 -6.68
C MET A 175 -7.86 0.80 -8.03
N ILE A 176 -7.86 0.00 -9.10
CA ILE A 176 -7.90 0.49 -10.47
C ILE A 176 -8.79 -0.40 -11.32
N LYS A 177 -9.63 0.23 -12.14
CA LYS A 177 -10.60 -0.43 -13.01
C LYS A 177 -10.14 -0.43 -14.48
N PHE A 178 -10.31 -1.56 -15.14
CA PHE A 178 -10.16 -1.75 -16.58
C PHE A 178 -11.33 -2.57 -17.12
N GLY A 179 -12.34 -1.91 -17.68
CA GLY A 179 -13.54 -2.56 -18.18
C GLY A 179 -14.22 -3.38 -17.08
N LYS A 180 -14.12 -4.71 -17.19
CA LYS A 180 -14.69 -5.66 -16.22
C LYS A 180 -13.71 -6.15 -15.16
N GLU A 181 -12.46 -5.67 -15.18
CA GLU A 181 -11.44 -6.07 -14.22
C GLU A 181 -11.22 -4.97 -13.19
N VAL A 182 -11.08 -5.35 -11.92
CA VAL A 182 -10.60 -4.46 -10.86
C VAL A 182 -9.36 -5.10 -10.22
N SER A 183 -8.27 -4.35 -10.19
CA SER A 183 -7.04 -4.74 -9.49
C SER A 183 -6.92 -3.96 -8.20
N ILE A 184 -6.61 -4.67 -7.12
CA ILE A 184 -6.52 -4.13 -5.76
C ILE A 184 -5.13 -4.38 -5.18
N ILE A 185 -4.61 -3.38 -4.50
CA ILE A 185 -3.51 -3.47 -3.53
C ILE A 185 -4.10 -3.13 -2.17
N LEU A 186 -4.23 -4.11 -1.28
CA LEU A 186 -4.59 -3.88 0.11
C LEU A 186 -3.32 -3.83 0.95
N PHE A 187 -3.23 -2.82 1.81
CA PHE A 187 -2.12 -2.55 2.70
C PHE A 187 -2.58 -2.77 4.14
N ALA A 188 -1.99 -3.75 4.82
CA ALA A 188 -2.37 -4.19 6.15
C ALA A 188 -1.14 -4.50 7.02
N GLY A 189 -1.33 -4.53 8.34
CA GLY A 189 -0.28 -4.84 9.32
C GLY A 189 -0.62 -6.12 10.07
N GLN A 190 0.23 -7.14 10.02
CA GLN A 190 0.08 -8.31 10.89
C GLN A 190 0.54 -7.94 12.30
N LYS A 191 -0.32 -8.09 13.31
CA LYS A 191 0.09 -7.89 14.70
C LYS A 191 1.14 -8.92 15.11
N CYS A 192 2.32 -8.45 15.52
CA CYS A 192 3.41 -9.27 16.04
C CYS A 192 4.50 -8.39 16.70
N ASN A 193 5.43 -9.02 17.42
CA ASN A 193 6.66 -8.36 17.82
C ASN A 193 7.66 -8.34 16.64
N ILE A 194 7.91 -7.16 16.08
CA ILE A 194 8.80 -6.98 14.92
C ILE A 194 10.24 -7.42 15.19
N GLU A 195 10.75 -7.20 16.39
CA GLU A 195 12.13 -7.56 16.76
C GLU A 195 12.29 -9.08 16.82
N GLU A 196 11.33 -9.76 17.46
CA GLU A 196 11.31 -11.22 17.53
C GLU A 196 11.17 -11.86 16.14
N GLU A 197 10.26 -11.36 15.30
CA GLU A 197 10.09 -11.87 13.94
C GLU A 197 11.35 -11.59 13.09
N THR A 198 12.01 -10.45 13.27
CA THR A 198 13.28 -10.14 12.61
C THR A 198 14.36 -11.17 12.94
N VAL A 199 14.47 -11.59 14.20
CA VAL A 199 15.41 -12.65 14.61
C VAL A 199 15.06 -13.98 13.93
N LYS A 200 13.77 -14.35 13.88
CA LYS A 200 13.30 -15.58 13.21
C LYS A 200 13.60 -15.56 11.71
N ILE A 201 13.40 -14.43 11.05
CA ILE A 201 13.70 -14.24 9.62
C ILE A 201 15.18 -14.44 9.36
N LYS A 202 16.06 -13.77 10.13
CA LYS A 202 17.52 -13.89 9.97
C LYS A 202 17.99 -15.33 10.17
N LYS A 203 17.50 -16.03 11.20
CA LYS A 203 17.81 -17.43 11.43
C LYS A 203 17.36 -18.33 10.27
N THR A 204 16.10 -18.20 9.85
CA THR A 204 15.55 -19.01 8.76
C THR A 204 16.27 -18.76 7.43
N PHE A 205 16.69 -17.51 7.17
CA PHE A 205 17.44 -17.16 5.97
C PHE A 205 18.82 -17.82 5.93
N LEU A 206 19.53 -17.84 7.07
CA LEU A 206 20.81 -18.52 7.22
C LEU A 206 20.68 -20.04 7.05
N ASP A 207 19.65 -20.64 7.66
CA ASP A 207 19.40 -22.09 7.60
C ASP A 207 18.95 -22.56 6.20
N LYS A 208 18.32 -21.67 5.40
CA LYS A 208 17.75 -21.97 4.08
C LYS A 208 18.51 -21.35 2.91
N PHE A 209 19.84 -21.27 2.97
CA PHE A 209 20.69 -20.78 1.86
C PHE A 209 20.57 -21.58 0.53
N ASN A 210 19.62 -22.52 0.43
CA ASN A 210 19.29 -23.35 -0.71
C ASN A 210 17.95 -22.98 -1.36
N TYR A 211 17.56 -21.70 -1.37
CA TYR A 211 16.45 -21.28 -2.24
C TYR A 211 16.87 -21.50 -3.70
N GLU A 212 16.16 -22.38 -4.41
CA GLU A 212 16.34 -22.50 -5.85
C GLU A 212 15.91 -21.19 -6.51
N ILE A 213 16.88 -20.53 -7.15
CA ILE A 213 16.59 -19.40 -8.00
C ILE A 213 15.89 -19.94 -9.25
N ALA A 214 14.81 -19.26 -9.67
CA ALA A 214 14.14 -19.63 -10.90
C ALA A 214 15.15 -19.60 -12.07
N PRO A 215 15.20 -20.65 -12.92
CA PRO A 215 16.17 -20.72 -14.01
C PRO A 215 16.17 -19.47 -14.88
N GLY A 216 17.35 -18.91 -15.16
CA GLY A 216 17.52 -17.71 -15.98
C GLY A 216 17.24 -16.39 -15.23
N ARG A 217 17.09 -16.42 -13.90
CA ARG A 217 16.90 -15.24 -13.04
C ARG A 217 18.01 -15.07 -11.99
N GLU A 218 19.13 -15.76 -12.15
CA GLU A 218 20.27 -15.77 -11.22
C GLU A 218 20.90 -14.37 -11.04
N HIS A 219 20.78 -13.53 -12.07
CA HIS A 219 21.26 -12.14 -12.05
C HIS A 219 20.39 -11.18 -11.22
N ILE A 220 19.18 -11.59 -10.82
CA ILE A 220 18.27 -10.74 -10.04
C ILE A 220 18.64 -10.87 -8.56
N GLN A 221 19.23 -9.82 -8.00
CA GLN A 221 19.69 -9.80 -6.61
C GLN A 221 19.13 -8.58 -5.88
N PRO A 222 18.77 -8.72 -4.59
CA PRO A 222 18.31 -7.58 -3.78
C PRO A 222 19.42 -6.55 -3.58
N ASP A 223 19.05 -5.28 -3.36
CA ASP A 223 20.00 -4.23 -3.04
C ASP A 223 20.82 -4.60 -1.79
N LYS A 224 22.14 -4.47 -1.90
CA LYS A 224 23.10 -4.76 -0.83
C LYS A 224 22.89 -3.87 0.40
N LYS A 225 22.31 -2.69 0.23
CA LYS A 225 21.99 -1.74 1.32
C LYS A 225 20.76 -2.14 2.14
N ARG A 226 19.93 -3.07 1.65
CA ARG A 226 18.74 -3.53 2.36
C ARG A 226 19.07 -4.67 3.32
N GLU A 227 18.45 -4.63 4.48
CA GLU A 227 18.63 -5.61 5.55
C GLU A 227 17.43 -6.55 5.66
N LEU A 228 17.69 -7.76 6.13
CA LEU A 228 16.63 -8.71 6.47
C LEU A 228 16.02 -8.32 7.80
N ARG A 229 14.73 -7.99 7.79
CA ARG A 229 13.93 -7.66 8.98
C ARG A 229 12.45 -7.84 8.70
N ALA A 230 11.62 -7.95 9.74
CA ALA A 230 10.20 -7.73 9.55
C ALA A 230 10.00 -6.23 9.32
N GLU A 231 9.61 -5.82 8.12
CA GLU A 231 9.43 -4.39 7.82
C GLU A 231 8.19 -3.88 8.56
N PRO A 232 8.31 -2.82 9.38
CA PRO A 232 7.16 -2.28 10.09
C PRO A 232 6.19 -1.62 9.09
N LEU A 233 4.89 -1.68 9.40
CA LEU A 233 3.86 -1.04 8.59
C LEU A 233 3.99 0.49 8.61
N TYR A 234 4.23 1.04 9.80
CA TYR A 234 4.47 2.45 10.05
C TYR A 234 5.87 2.66 10.62
N GLU A 235 6.52 3.74 10.23
CA GLU A 235 7.87 4.05 10.72
C GLU A 235 7.86 4.27 12.23
N GLY A 236 8.70 3.53 12.96
CA GLY A 236 8.78 3.58 14.43
C GLY A 236 7.80 2.67 15.17
N ASP A 237 6.87 2.00 14.48
CA ASP A 237 5.96 1.04 15.09
C ASP A 237 6.53 -0.38 15.06
N ASN A 238 6.73 -0.98 16.24
CA ASN A 238 7.26 -2.33 16.40
C ASN A 238 6.18 -3.42 16.59
N SER A 239 4.90 -3.08 16.39
CA SER A 239 3.76 -3.97 16.63
C SER A 239 3.07 -4.50 15.37
N LEU A 240 3.29 -3.88 14.21
CA LEU A 240 2.61 -4.23 12.96
C LEU A 240 3.60 -4.56 11.83
N TRP A 241 3.60 -5.80 11.37
CA TRP A 241 4.41 -6.24 10.23
C TRP A 241 3.68 -6.02 8.90
N LYS A 242 4.27 -5.16 8.08
CA LYS A 242 3.82 -4.81 6.73
C LYS A 242 3.48 -6.06 5.90
N THR A 243 2.21 -6.18 5.56
CA THR A 243 1.61 -7.27 4.79
C THR A 243 0.79 -6.67 3.65
N ILE A 244 1.12 -7.03 2.41
CA ILE A 244 0.45 -6.51 1.21
C ILE A 244 -0.35 -7.64 0.57
N ILE A 245 -1.59 -7.36 0.19
CA ILE A 245 -2.45 -8.31 -0.50
C ILE A 245 -2.76 -7.77 -1.90
N LEU A 246 -2.55 -8.60 -2.91
CA LEU A 246 -2.84 -8.25 -4.30
C LEU A 246 -3.95 -9.14 -4.81
N VAL A 247 -5.00 -8.52 -5.35
CA VAL A 247 -6.16 -9.25 -5.87
C VAL A 247 -6.56 -8.69 -7.23
N ARG A 248 -6.95 -9.57 -8.16
CA ARG A 248 -7.66 -9.16 -9.38
C ARG A 248 -9.03 -9.81 -9.43
N PHE A 249 -10.06 -8.99 -9.55
CA PHE A 249 -11.45 -9.39 -9.70
C PHE A 249 -11.89 -9.30 -11.17
N ASP A 250 -12.76 -10.21 -11.59
CA ASP A 250 -13.61 -10.05 -12.79
C ASP A 250 -15.05 -9.79 -12.33
N LEU A 251 -15.50 -8.56 -12.57
CA LEU A 251 -16.81 -8.06 -12.15
C LEU A 251 -17.97 -8.74 -12.87
N LYS A 252 -17.74 -9.28 -14.08
CA LYS A 252 -18.78 -9.92 -14.89
C LYS A 252 -19.01 -11.36 -14.44
N THR A 253 -17.92 -12.11 -14.26
CA THR A 253 -18.01 -13.52 -13.81
C THR A 253 -18.10 -13.65 -12.30
N LYS A 254 -17.94 -12.55 -11.55
CA LYS A 254 -17.87 -12.52 -10.08
C LYS A 254 -16.80 -13.49 -9.56
N THR A 255 -15.62 -13.43 -10.19
CA THR A 255 -14.47 -14.28 -9.82
C THR A 255 -13.29 -13.49 -9.30
N ILE A 256 -12.49 -14.13 -8.45
CA ILE A 256 -11.13 -13.72 -8.11
C ILE A 256 -10.17 -14.47 -9.03
N ASP A 257 -9.54 -13.74 -9.94
CA ASP A 257 -8.67 -14.28 -11.00
C ASP A 257 -7.20 -14.39 -10.57
N ALA A 258 -6.80 -13.73 -9.50
CA ALA A 258 -5.46 -13.82 -8.95
C ALA A 258 -5.42 -13.38 -7.49
N ARG A 259 -4.66 -14.10 -6.65
CA ARG A 259 -4.43 -13.79 -5.24
C ARG A 259 -2.95 -13.87 -4.90
N TYR A 260 -2.43 -12.85 -4.22
CA TYR A 260 -1.08 -12.83 -3.70
C TYR A 260 -1.05 -12.24 -2.29
N VAL A 261 -0.23 -12.82 -1.44
CA VAL A 261 0.20 -12.26 -0.15
C VAL A 261 1.69 -11.97 -0.22
N LEU A 262 2.08 -10.75 0.09
CA LEU A 262 3.47 -10.30 0.14
C LEU A 262 3.78 -9.89 1.58
N GLN A 263 4.57 -10.69 2.28
CA GLN A 263 5.12 -10.34 3.59
C GLN A 263 6.45 -9.61 3.36
N ASP A 264 6.62 -8.40 3.90
CA ASP A 264 7.81 -7.57 3.63
C ASP A 264 8.97 -7.91 4.59
N HIS A 265 10.02 -8.55 4.08
CA HIS A 265 11.20 -8.93 4.86
C HIS A 265 12.34 -7.88 4.75
N GLY A 266 12.01 -6.64 4.35
CA GLY A 266 12.93 -5.50 4.19
C GLY A 266 13.82 -5.62 2.95
N LYS A 267 14.52 -6.74 2.82
CA LYS A 267 15.39 -7.08 1.69
C LYS A 267 14.65 -7.72 0.52
N SER A 268 13.50 -8.35 0.78
CA SER A 268 12.72 -9.08 -0.21
C SER A 268 11.29 -9.28 0.28
N TYR A 269 10.37 -9.55 -0.64
CA TYR A 269 9.04 -10.06 -0.28
C TYR A 269 9.03 -11.57 -0.24
N VAL A 270 8.43 -12.16 0.81
CA VAL A 270 7.99 -13.55 0.77
C VAL A 270 6.60 -13.57 0.16
N ILE A 271 6.50 -14.19 -1.02
CA ILE A 271 5.26 -14.23 -1.82
C ILE A 271 4.56 -15.57 -1.64
N ILE A 272 3.27 -15.52 -1.30
CA ILE A 272 2.37 -16.67 -1.22
C ILE A 272 1.29 -16.46 -2.28
N THR A 273 1.12 -17.42 -3.18
CA THR A 273 0.12 -17.35 -4.25
C THR A 273 -0.33 -18.76 -4.64
N ASP A 274 -1.60 -18.87 -5.03
CA ASP A 274 -2.21 -20.03 -5.66
C ASP A 274 -2.31 -19.88 -7.19
N ASN A 275 -1.69 -18.86 -7.77
CA ASN A 275 -1.66 -18.71 -9.22
C ASN A 275 -0.63 -19.68 -9.84
N VAL A 276 -1.15 -20.75 -10.43
CA VAL A 276 -0.36 -21.82 -11.05
C VAL A 276 0.60 -21.32 -12.13
N ASP A 277 0.24 -20.26 -12.88
CA ASP A 277 1.08 -19.70 -13.95
C ASP A 277 2.46 -19.24 -13.44
N SER A 278 2.58 -18.97 -12.12
CA SER A 278 3.84 -18.60 -11.47
C SER A 278 4.84 -19.76 -11.34
N TYR A 279 4.39 -21.00 -11.58
CA TYR A 279 5.15 -22.24 -11.35
C TYR A 279 5.35 -23.07 -12.62
N LEU A 280 4.75 -22.66 -13.74
CA LEU A 280 4.79 -23.37 -15.01
C LEU A 280 5.82 -22.78 -15.98
N ASN A 281 6.36 -23.62 -16.85
CA ASN A 281 7.22 -23.25 -17.96
C ASN A 281 6.41 -22.74 -19.18
N ASN A 282 7.05 -22.59 -20.34
CA ASN A 282 6.36 -22.13 -21.54
C ASN A 282 5.44 -23.17 -22.18
N ASP A 283 5.66 -24.45 -21.90
CA ASP A 283 4.86 -25.57 -22.40
C ASP A 283 3.65 -25.87 -21.52
N GLY A 284 3.54 -25.19 -20.37
CA GLY A 284 2.45 -25.35 -19.40
C GLY A 284 2.70 -26.48 -18.40
N GLU A 285 3.94 -26.95 -18.29
CA GLU A 285 4.36 -27.97 -17.32
C GLU A 285 5.03 -27.31 -16.11
N PHE A 286 5.00 -27.95 -14.94
CA PHE A 286 5.75 -27.45 -13.80
C PHE A 286 7.24 -27.38 -14.13
N ILE A 287 7.90 -26.29 -13.73
CA ILE A 287 9.33 -26.08 -14.01
C ILE A 287 10.17 -27.26 -13.49
N ASN A 288 9.84 -27.76 -12.30
CA ASN A 288 10.36 -29.00 -11.73
C ASN A 288 9.47 -29.47 -10.54
N ASP A 289 9.79 -30.61 -9.93
CA ASP A 289 9.04 -31.18 -8.79
C ASP A 289 9.05 -30.29 -7.53
N LYS A 290 10.10 -29.49 -7.34
CA LYS A 290 10.16 -28.52 -6.23
C LYS A 290 9.19 -27.37 -6.44
N PHE A 291 9.06 -26.86 -7.67
CA PHE A 291 8.05 -25.85 -8.01
C PHE A 291 6.62 -26.39 -7.86
N LYS A 292 6.38 -27.65 -8.23
CA LYS A 292 5.10 -28.33 -7.99
C LYS A 292 4.80 -28.42 -6.48
N SER A 293 5.76 -28.88 -5.69
CA SER A 293 5.63 -28.98 -4.23
C SER A 293 5.43 -27.60 -3.58
N ALA A 294 6.12 -26.57 -4.08
CA ALA A 294 5.97 -25.19 -3.62
C ALA A 294 4.57 -24.64 -3.93
N TYR A 295 4.03 -24.92 -5.11
CA TYR A 295 2.66 -24.58 -5.48
C TYR A 295 1.63 -25.24 -4.55
N GLU A 296 1.73 -26.55 -4.34
CA GLU A 296 0.82 -27.30 -3.46
C GLU A 296 0.86 -26.78 -2.01
N ASN A 297 2.05 -26.43 -1.51
CA ASN A 297 2.22 -25.83 -0.18
C ASN A 297 1.63 -24.42 -0.10
N ASN A 298 1.90 -23.57 -1.10
CA ASN A 298 1.38 -22.20 -1.11
C ASN A 298 -0.14 -22.16 -1.27
N ARG A 299 -0.73 -23.08 -2.02
CA ARG A 299 -2.19 -23.23 -2.13
C ARG A 299 -2.84 -23.54 -0.78
N LYS A 300 -2.19 -24.30 0.11
CA LYS A 300 -2.68 -24.51 1.48
C LYS A 300 -2.43 -23.29 2.36
N LYS A 301 -1.26 -22.67 2.23
CA LYS A 301 -0.84 -21.54 3.07
C LYS A 301 -1.67 -20.28 2.83
N ILE A 302 -2.08 -20.02 1.58
CA ILE A 302 -2.85 -18.83 1.22
C ILE A 302 -4.21 -18.78 1.92
N GLU A 303 -4.82 -19.94 2.21
CA GLU A 303 -6.10 -20.03 2.93
C GLU A 303 -6.02 -19.51 4.37
N SER A 304 -4.82 -19.47 4.95
CA SER A 304 -4.61 -18.86 6.28
C SER A 304 -4.72 -17.34 6.28
N TYR A 305 -4.85 -16.72 5.10
CA TYR A 305 -5.07 -15.29 4.87
C TYR A 305 -6.47 -15.00 4.30
N SER A 306 -7.40 -15.96 4.35
CA SER A 306 -8.76 -15.83 3.79
C SER A 306 -9.46 -14.53 4.21
N ALA A 307 -9.37 -14.16 5.49
CA ALA A 307 -9.96 -12.93 6.02
C ALA A 307 -9.52 -11.65 5.27
N LEU A 308 -8.26 -11.58 4.82
CA LEU A 308 -7.80 -10.41 4.07
C LEU A 308 -8.34 -10.38 2.63
N PHE A 309 -8.59 -11.55 2.03
CA PHE A 309 -9.27 -11.62 0.73
C PHE A 309 -10.76 -11.28 0.86
N GLU A 310 -11.41 -11.73 1.93
CA GLU A 310 -12.77 -11.32 2.27
C GLU A 310 -12.86 -9.81 2.50
N LEU A 311 -11.88 -9.23 3.20
CA LEU A 311 -11.77 -7.78 3.33
C LEU A 311 -11.62 -7.08 1.97
N CYS A 312 -10.80 -7.62 1.06
CA CYS A 312 -10.71 -7.08 -0.31
C CYS A 312 -12.06 -7.11 -1.04
N LYS A 313 -12.89 -8.15 -0.86
CA LYS A 313 -14.25 -8.20 -1.42
C LYS A 313 -15.12 -7.08 -0.83
N ASN A 314 -15.11 -6.89 0.48
CA ASN A 314 -15.86 -5.82 1.14
C ASN A 314 -15.42 -4.44 0.65
N CYS A 315 -14.11 -4.22 0.47
CA CYS A 315 -13.59 -2.96 -0.04
C CYS A 315 -14.02 -2.62 -1.47
N LEU A 316 -14.58 -3.55 -2.25
CA LEU A 316 -15.25 -3.23 -3.52
C LEU A 316 -16.49 -2.33 -3.35
N LEU A 317 -17.01 -2.22 -2.12
CA LEU A 317 -18.15 -1.37 -1.75
C LEU A 317 -17.74 0.07 -1.36
N ILE A 318 -16.43 0.36 -1.25
CA ILE A 318 -15.95 1.72 -0.94
C ILE A 318 -16.46 2.77 -1.93
N PRO A 319 -16.53 2.53 -3.27
CA PRO A 319 -17.13 3.48 -4.20
C PRO A 319 -18.59 3.82 -3.87
N SER A 320 -19.37 2.85 -3.37
CA SER A 320 -20.76 3.08 -2.93
C SER A 320 -20.81 3.94 -1.67
N TYR A 321 -19.91 3.71 -0.72
CA TYR A 321 -19.72 4.57 0.46
C TYR A 321 -19.35 6.01 0.04
N MET A 322 -18.48 6.14 -0.95
CA MET A 322 -18.04 7.44 -1.46
C MET A 322 -19.16 8.24 -2.10
N LYS A 323 -19.91 7.60 -3.00
CA LYS A 323 -21.08 8.19 -3.64
C LYS A 323 -22.13 8.63 -2.61
N LYS A 324 -22.32 7.86 -1.54
CA LYS A 324 -23.27 8.20 -0.47
C LYS A 324 -22.91 9.49 0.26
N PHE A 325 -21.62 9.80 0.36
CA PHE A 325 -21.08 10.90 1.15
C PHE A 325 -20.29 11.90 0.30
N GLU A 326 -20.61 11.99 -0.99
CA GLU A 326 -19.93 12.84 -1.96
C GLU A 326 -20.03 14.33 -1.56
N ASP A 327 -21.21 14.75 -1.11
CA ASP A 327 -21.47 16.13 -0.66
C ASP A 327 -20.69 16.51 0.62
N ASP A 328 -20.23 15.51 1.40
CA ASP A 328 -19.47 15.73 2.63
C ASP A 328 -17.95 15.84 2.38
N ILE A 329 -17.47 15.56 1.15
CA ILE A 329 -16.04 15.49 0.85
C ILE A 329 -15.36 16.85 1.00
N VAL A 330 -14.30 16.89 1.78
CA VAL A 330 -13.43 18.06 1.95
C VAL A 330 -12.10 17.81 1.23
N ILE A 331 -11.72 18.72 0.34
CA ILE A 331 -10.45 18.62 -0.39
C ILE A 331 -9.34 19.34 0.36
N GLU A 332 -8.26 18.61 0.65
CA GLU A 332 -7.04 19.13 1.25
C GLU A 332 -5.90 19.16 0.23
N ARG A 333 -5.15 20.25 0.16
CA ARG A 333 -4.01 20.38 -0.74
C ARG A 333 -2.71 20.10 0.00
N HIS A 334 -2.05 18.99 -0.33
CA HIS A 334 -0.81 18.54 0.30
C HIS A 334 0.39 18.81 -0.62
N PRO A 335 1.47 19.42 -0.13
CA PRO A 335 2.70 19.59 -0.91
C PRO A 335 3.40 18.25 -1.11
N THR A 336 3.95 18.02 -2.30
CA THR A 336 4.74 16.83 -2.59
C THR A 336 6.23 17.10 -2.32
N GLN A 337 7.05 16.05 -2.24
CA GLN A 337 8.50 16.21 -2.17
C GLN A 337 9.08 16.97 -3.39
N TYR A 338 8.38 16.93 -4.53
CA TYR A 338 8.77 17.67 -5.73
C TYR A 338 8.78 19.19 -5.50
N LEU A 339 7.90 19.72 -4.63
CA LEU A 339 7.86 21.16 -4.32
C LEU A 339 9.19 21.69 -3.79
N GLU A 340 9.86 20.95 -2.91
CA GLU A 340 11.18 21.32 -2.41
C GLU A 340 12.29 20.95 -3.40
N PHE A 341 12.13 19.82 -4.11
CA PHE A 341 13.09 19.38 -5.12
C PHE A 341 13.30 20.43 -6.22
N GLN A 342 12.24 21.07 -6.71
CA GLN A 342 12.33 22.04 -7.81
C GLN A 342 13.03 23.36 -7.43
N LYS A 343 13.10 23.69 -6.14
CA LYS A 343 13.76 24.93 -5.67
C LYS A 343 15.28 24.84 -5.77
N GLN A 344 15.84 23.63 -5.79
CA GLN A 344 17.29 23.41 -5.79
C GLN A 344 17.86 23.55 -7.21
N LEU A 345 18.80 24.48 -7.41
CA LEU A 345 19.40 24.77 -8.72
C LEU A 345 19.99 23.53 -9.41
N LYS A 346 20.59 22.62 -8.65
CA LYS A 346 21.17 21.36 -9.16
C LYS A 346 20.14 20.46 -9.88
N ASN A 347 18.86 20.59 -9.57
CA ASN A 347 17.80 19.73 -10.10
C ASN A 347 17.18 20.27 -11.40
N ARG A 348 17.46 21.53 -11.79
CA ARG A 348 16.86 22.15 -13.00
C ARG A 348 17.07 21.33 -14.26
N LYS A 349 18.23 20.70 -14.40
CA LYS A 349 18.55 19.86 -15.56
C LYS A 349 17.64 18.63 -15.63
N ILE A 350 17.44 17.93 -14.51
CA ILE A 350 16.55 16.77 -14.43
C ILE A 350 15.11 17.19 -14.79
N ILE A 351 14.64 18.30 -14.21
CA ILE A 351 13.30 18.83 -14.45
C ILE A 351 13.07 19.16 -15.92
N SER A 352 14.06 19.73 -16.60
CA SER A 352 13.96 20.08 -18.03
C SER A 352 13.82 18.88 -18.98
N GLU A 353 14.13 17.66 -18.52
CA GLU A 353 14.00 16.44 -19.32
C GLU A 353 12.59 15.81 -19.21
N VAL A 354 11.75 16.30 -18.29
CA VAL A 354 10.43 15.73 -17.98
C VAL A 354 9.32 16.66 -18.48
N ASP A 355 8.27 16.07 -19.05
CA ASP A 355 7.06 16.78 -19.48
C ASP A 355 6.37 17.41 -18.26
N SER A 356 5.99 18.69 -18.39
CA SER A 356 5.31 19.50 -17.37
C SER A 356 4.14 18.80 -16.68
N LYS A 357 3.39 17.94 -17.37
CA LYS A 357 2.25 17.21 -16.78
C LYS A 357 2.66 16.23 -15.67
N TYR A 358 3.92 15.83 -15.62
CA TYR A 358 4.47 14.97 -14.56
C TYR A 358 5.13 15.77 -13.44
N LEU A 359 5.14 17.11 -13.48
CA LEU A 359 5.75 17.96 -12.45
C LEU A 359 4.69 18.36 -11.42
N ILE A 360 4.42 17.48 -10.46
CA ILE A 360 3.29 17.63 -9.53
C ILE A 360 3.79 18.17 -8.19
N SER A 361 3.66 19.48 -7.96
CA SER A 361 4.09 20.11 -6.69
C SER A 361 3.10 19.96 -5.54
N TYR A 362 1.83 19.66 -5.85
CA TYR A 362 0.77 19.47 -4.87
C TYR A 362 -0.16 18.37 -5.32
N ARG A 363 -0.66 17.60 -4.37
CA ARG A 363 -1.77 16.66 -4.58
C ARG A 363 -2.99 17.11 -3.80
N ASN A 364 -4.14 16.91 -4.39
CA ASN A 364 -5.42 17.09 -3.71
C ASN A 364 -5.81 15.76 -3.09
N ILE A 365 -6.06 15.77 -1.78
CA ILE A 365 -6.49 14.61 -1.00
C ILE A 365 -7.94 14.87 -0.60
N SER A 366 -8.83 13.94 -0.96
CA SER A 366 -10.25 14.03 -0.67
C SER A 366 -10.55 13.34 0.66
N ARG A 367 -10.88 14.12 1.68
CA ARG A 367 -11.21 13.61 3.01
C ARG A 367 -12.73 13.48 3.17
N ILE A 368 -13.18 12.30 3.58
CA ILE A 368 -14.55 12.07 4.04
C ILE A 368 -14.55 12.25 5.56
N PRO A 369 -15.25 13.25 6.11
CA PRO A 369 -15.30 13.46 7.55
C PRO A 369 -15.84 12.23 8.29
N SER A 370 -15.15 11.82 9.37
CA SER A 370 -15.65 10.77 10.23
C SER A 370 -16.90 11.20 11.00
N ARG A 371 -17.83 10.27 11.18
CA ARG A 371 -19.09 10.44 11.89
C ARG A 371 -18.99 10.09 13.37
N ASN A 372 -17.85 9.55 13.83
CA ASN A 372 -17.57 9.21 15.23
C ASN A 372 -18.64 8.35 15.91
N LYS A 373 -19.26 7.41 15.18
CA LYS A 373 -20.14 6.42 15.83
C LYS A 373 -19.26 5.33 16.45
N GLN A 374 -18.73 5.61 17.64
CA GLN A 374 -17.98 4.62 18.39
C GLN A 374 -18.92 3.48 18.82
N SER A 375 -18.95 2.41 18.04
CA SER A 375 -19.57 1.14 18.44
C SER A 375 -18.48 0.22 18.96
N SER A 376 -18.64 -0.29 20.18
CA SER A 376 -17.70 -1.23 20.80
C SER A 376 -18.04 -2.69 20.52
N GLU A 377 -19.01 -2.95 19.64
CA GLU A 377 -19.51 -4.30 19.40
C GLU A 377 -18.64 -5.02 18.36
N ASP A 378 -18.31 -6.29 18.63
CA ASP A 378 -17.72 -7.18 17.64
C ASP A 378 -18.70 -7.38 16.49
N ILE A 379 -18.20 -7.29 15.25
CA ILE A 379 -19.03 -7.36 14.04
C ILE A 379 -18.64 -8.59 13.22
N VAL A 380 -19.67 -9.26 12.69
CA VAL A 380 -19.52 -10.26 11.63
C VAL A 380 -19.94 -9.63 10.31
N LEU A 381 -18.97 -9.45 9.41
CA LEU A 381 -19.18 -8.87 8.09
C LEU A 381 -19.47 -9.97 7.06
N LEU A 382 -20.53 -9.79 6.28
CA LEU A 382 -20.83 -10.62 5.12
C LEU A 382 -20.14 -10.05 3.88
N SER A 383 -19.31 -10.85 3.24
CA SER A 383 -18.62 -10.43 2.02
C SER A 383 -19.50 -10.57 0.76
N PRO A 384 -19.31 -9.72 -0.26
CA PRO A 384 -19.86 -9.95 -1.59
C PRO A 384 -19.50 -11.32 -2.16
N ASP A 385 -20.42 -11.98 -2.87
CA ASP A 385 -20.23 -13.32 -3.45
C ASP A 385 -19.29 -13.28 -4.66
N TYR A 386 -17.98 -13.29 -4.39
CA TYR A 386 -16.93 -13.54 -5.38
C TYR A 386 -16.25 -14.87 -5.08
N LYS A 387 -16.19 -15.72 -6.11
CA LYS A 387 -15.61 -17.06 -6.00
C LYS A 387 -14.20 -17.09 -6.57
N ILE A 388 -13.34 -17.93 -5.99
CA ILE A 388 -12.00 -18.12 -6.55
C ILE A 388 -12.16 -18.82 -7.90
N GLU A 389 -11.50 -18.30 -8.94
CA GLU A 389 -11.50 -18.94 -10.25
C GLU A 389 -10.73 -20.27 -10.17
N THR A 390 -11.47 -21.36 -10.17
CA THR A 390 -10.96 -22.73 -10.04
C THR A 390 -11.36 -23.61 -11.23
N SER A 391 -12.15 -23.08 -12.17
CA SER A 391 -12.74 -23.84 -13.27
C SER A 391 -11.73 -24.23 -14.35
N GLY A 392 -10.50 -23.72 -14.30
CA GLY A 392 -9.51 -23.96 -15.32
C GLY A 392 -8.21 -23.19 -15.16
N TYR A 393 -7.35 -23.33 -16.16
CA TYR A 393 -6.12 -22.55 -16.29
C TYR A 393 -5.90 -22.12 -17.74
N TRP A 394 -5.04 -21.13 -17.93
CA TRP A 394 -4.67 -20.67 -19.27
C TRP A 394 -3.58 -21.55 -19.86
N LYS A 395 -3.90 -22.36 -20.88
CA LYS A 395 -2.89 -23.03 -21.68
C LYS A 395 -2.39 -22.10 -22.78
N LYS A 396 -1.08 -21.87 -22.82
CA LYS A 396 -0.44 -21.15 -23.92
C LYS A 396 -0.66 -21.93 -25.23
N LEU A 397 -0.99 -21.21 -26.29
CA LEU A 397 -1.02 -21.72 -27.66
C LEU A 397 0.13 -21.09 -28.44
N ASP A 398 0.45 -21.66 -29.59
CA ASP A 398 1.34 -21.02 -30.55
C ASP A 398 0.87 -19.59 -30.88
N HIS A 399 1.81 -18.73 -31.30
CA HIS A 399 1.55 -17.31 -31.63
C HIS A 399 0.43 -17.10 -32.66
N ARG A 400 0.14 -18.09 -33.51
CA ARG A 400 -0.99 -18.06 -34.47
C ARG A 400 -2.24 -18.77 -33.98
N GLY A 401 -2.16 -19.54 -32.90
CA GLY A 401 -3.28 -20.29 -32.34
C GLY A 401 -4.38 -19.37 -31.85
N VAL A 402 -5.63 -19.69 -32.19
CA VAL A 402 -6.83 -19.03 -31.66
C VAL A 402 -7.50 -19.99 -30.69
N GLY A 403 -7.49 -19.62 -29.41
CA GLY A 403 -8.23 -20.33 -28.37
C GLY A 403 -9.49 -19.57 -27.98
N ARG A 404 -10.10 -19.99 -26.88
CA ARG A 404 -11.25 -19.30 -26.27
C ARG A 404 -10.87 -18.82 -24.86
N ASP A 405 -11.41 -17.66 -24.47
CA ASP A 405 -11.30 -17.18 -23.10
C ASP A 405 -12.30 -17.87 -22.16
N LYS A 406 -12.20 -17.58 -20.87
CA LYS A 406 -13.14 -18.10 -19.85
C LYS A 406 -14.61 -17.71 -20.10
N ASN A 407 -14.86 -16.71 -20.95
CA ASN A 407 -16.20 -16.27 -21.37
C ASN A 407 -16.62 -16.83 -22.73
N GLY A 408 -15.82 -17.73 -23.32
CA GLY A 408 -16.03 -18.31 -24.64
C GLY A 408 -15.66 -17.40 -25.83
N GLN A 409 -15.11 -16.21 -25.59
CA GLN A 409 -14.69 -15.28 -26.65
C GLN A 409 -13.36 -15.73 -27.28
N PRO A 410 -13.17 -15.56 -28.60
CA PRO A 410 -11.92 -15.92 -29.26
C PRO A 410 -10.75 -15.06 -28.75
N ILE A 411 -9.62 -15.71 -28.47
CA ILE A 411 -8.40 -15.08 -27.98
C ILE A 411 -7.17 -15.74 -28.62
N HIS A 412 -6.25 -14.92 -29.14
CA HIS A 412 -5.02 -15.44 -29.77
C HIS A 412 -3.98 -15.84 -28.74
N GLY A 413 -3.19 -16.87 -29.01
CA GLY A 413 -1.99 -17.24 -28.25
C GLY A 413 -2.23 -17.98 -26.92
N ARG A 414 -3.49 -18.27 -26.56
CA ARG A 414 -3.85 -19.14 -25.43
C ARG A 414 -5.29 -19.62 -25.53
N THR A 415 -5.62 -20.66 -24.77
CA THR A 415 -7.01 -21.09 -24.54
C THR A 415 -7.22 -21.33 -23.05
N TRP A 416 -8.40 -20.99 -22.56
CA TRP A 416 -8.87 -21.46 -21.27
C TRP A 416 -9.13 -22.95 -21.38
N ILE A 417 -8.52 -23.73 -20.49
CA ILE A 417 -8.79 -25.16 -20.35
C ILE A 417 -9.60 -25.35 -19.09
N ASN A 418 -10.83 -25.84 -19.25
CA ASN A 418 -11.63 -26.22 -18.10
C ASN A 418 -10.96 -27.40 -17.40
N GLN A 419 -10.66 -27.23 -16.12
CA GLN A 419 -10.20 -28.30 -15.25
C GLN A 419 -11.32 -28.54 -14.24
N THR A 420 -12.00 -29.68 -14.37
CA THR A 420 -12.90 -30.14 -13.33
C THR A 420 -12.03 -30.58 -12.15
N LEU A 421 -11.81 -29.70 -11.17
CA LEU A 421 -11.18 -30.09 -9.92
C LEU A 421 -12.17 -30.98 -9.15
N SER A 422 -12.15 -32.28 -9.40
CA SER A 422 -13.03 -33.28 -8.78
C SER A 422 -12.85 -33.42 -7.26
N TRP A 423 -12.00 -32.59 -6.63
CA TRP A 423 -11.64 -32.65 -5.21
C TRP A 423 -11.58 -31.27 -4.54
N PHE A 424 -12.03 -30.20 -5.20
CA PHE A 424 -12.17 -28.89 -4.56
C PHE A 424 -13.59 -28.74 -4.04
N GLU A 425 -13.84 -29.28 -2.84
CA GLU A 425 -14.96 -28.80 -2.03
C GLU A 425 -14.57 -27.42 -1.49
N GLU A 426 -15.18 -26.39 -2.06
CA GLU A 426 -15.25 -25.08 -1.42
C GLU A 426 -15.97 -25.30 -0.09
N LYS A 427 -15.23 -25.19 1.03
CA LYS A 427 -15.89 -25.12 2.32
C LYS A 427 -16.70 -23.82 2.33
N GLU A 428 -18.03 -23.92 2.39
CA GLU A 428 -18.96 -22.78 2.55
C GLU A 428 -18.68 -21.92 3.82
N GLU A 429 -17.72 -22.31 4.66
CA GLU A 429 -17.39 -21.70 5.95
C GLU A 429 -16.70 -20.32 5.88
N ASN A 430 -16.44 -19.71 4.70
CA ASN A 430 -15.56 -18.53 4.59
C ASN A 430 -16.21 -17.25 4.03
N ASN A 431 -17.53 -17.05 4.16
CA ASN A 431 -18.18 -15.79 3.73
C ASN A 431 -18.27 -14.72 4.82
N TYR A 432 -17.73 -14.98 6.01
CA TYR A 432 -17.80 -14.07 7.13
C TYR A 432 -16.42 -13.62 7.60
N LEU A 433 -16.31 -12.32 7.86
CA LEU A 433 -15.12 -11.68 8.41
C LEU A 433 -15.42 -11.24 9.85
N ASN A 434 -14.67 -11.79 10.81
CA ASN A 434 -14.79 -11.39 12.21
C ASN A 434 -13.95 -10.13 12.45
N VAL A 435 -14.63 -9.04 12.78
CA VAL A 435 -14.05 -7.75 13.13
C VAL A 435 -14.13 -7.58 14.62
N LYS A 436 -12.97 -7.47 15.27
CA LYS A 436 -12.88 -7.14 16.68
C LYS A 436 -12.57 -5.67 16.82
N ARG A 437 -13.42 -4.95 17.54
CA ARG A 437 -13.16 -3.57 17.93
C ARG A 437 -12.59 -3.58 19.33
N GLU A 438 -11.39 -3.03 19.51
CA GLU A 438 -10.91 -2.85 20.87
C GLU A 438 -11.76 -1.77 21.54
N ASN A 439 -12.14 -2.02 22.81
CA ASN A 439 -12.71 -0.99 23.67
C ASN A 439 -11.60 0.03 23.96
N ILE A 440 -11.37 0.95 23.02
CA ILE A 440 -10.52 2.11 23.25
C ILE A 440 -11.17 2.81 24.44
N ASN A 441 -10.41 2.99 25.52
CA ASN A 441 -10.88 3.85 26.60
C ASN A 441 -11.27 5.18 25.93
N LYS A 442 -12.54 5.60 26.04
CA LYS A 442 -13.06 6.82 25.39
C LYS A 442 -12.18 8.04 25.66
N ASN A 443 -11.37 7.98 26.71
CA ASN A 443 -10.47 9.04 27.13
C ASN A 443 -9.03 8.88 26.62
N GLN A 444 -8.65 7.84 25.87
CA GLN A 444 -7.31 7.71 25.31
C GLN A 444 -7.02 8.87 24.35
N GLY A 445 -5.78 9.38 24.37
CA GLY A 445 -5.34 10.48 23.54
C GLY A 445 -3.95 10.97 23.90
N THR A 446 -3.58 12.13 23.39
CA THR A 446 -2.25 12.70 23.49
C THR A 446 -2.29 14.00 24.29
N ILE A 447 -1.42 14.13 25.28
CA ILE A 447 -1.11 15.40 25.93
C ILE A 447 -0.01 16.08 25.12
N TYR A 448 -0.21 17.35 24.76
CA TYR A 448 0.78 18.14 24.06
C TYR A 448 1.27 19.31 24.91
N ILE A 449 2.52 19.68 24.65
CA ILE A 449 3.12 20.94 25.08
C ILE A 449 3.42 21.72 23.81
N MET A 450 2.77 22.87 23.64
CA MET A 450 2.95 23.73 22.47
C MET A 450 3.39 25.13 22.87
N ARG A 451 4.07 25.82 21.98
CA ARG A 451 4.35 27.25 22.12
C ARG A 451 4.24 27.97 20.78
N SER A 452 3.98 29.27 20.83
CA SER A 452 4.07 30.17 19.70
C SER A 452 5.33 31.04 19.83
N ALA A 453 5.86 31.53 18.71
CA ALA A 453 6.99 32.47 18.74
C ALA A 453 6.59 33.82 19.36
N ALA A 454 5.30 34.16 19.30
CA ALA A 454 4.72 35.36 19.93
C ALA A 454 4.58 35.28 21.46
N HIS A 455 4.89 34.15 22.09
CA HIS A 455 4.85 34.02 23.55
C HIS A 455 6.21 34.34 24.18
N ASP A 456 6.18 34.97 25.38
CA ASP A 456 7.40 35.18 26.17
C ASP A 456 8.10 33.86 26.50
N LYS A 457 9.38 33.97 26.86
CA LYS A 457 10.19 32.85 27.31
C LYS A 457 9.48 32.08 28.44
N ASN A 458 9.53 30.75 28.36
CA ASN A 458 8.95 29.83 29.33
C ASN A 458 7.41 29.84 29.40
N ILE A 459 6.71 30.35 28.38
CA ILE A 459 5.26 30.25 28.28
C ILE A 459 4.89 29.11 27.33
N PHE A 460 4.11 28.16 27.83
CA PHE A 460 3.64 27.00 27.08
C PHE A 460 2.14 26.82 27.23
N LYS A 461 1.49 26.37 26.15
CA LYS A 461 0.14 25.83 26.17
C LYS A 461 0.22 24.33 26.40
N ILE A 462 -0.53 23.84 27.37
CA ILE A 462 -0.61 22.41 27.67
C ILE A 462 -2.06 21.99 27.51
N GLY A 463 -2.32 21.01 26.66
CA GLY A 463 -3.68 20.51 26.50
C GLY A 463 -3.71 19.11 25.92
N LEU A 464 -4.92 18.60 25.70
CA LEU A 464 -5.14 17.28 25.12
C LEU A 464 -5.64 17.33 23.68
N THR A 465 -5.42 16.24 22.96
CA THR A 465 -6.05 15.93 21.68
C THR A 465 -6.35 14.44 21.61
N LYS A 466 -7.50 14.07 21.04
CA LYS A 466 -7.82 12.68 20.66
C LYS A 466 -7.52 12.39 19.19
N ARG A 467 -6.98 13.38 18.49
CA ARG A 467 -6.53 13.34 17.09
C ARG A 467 -5.03 13.58 17.04
N ASN A 468 -4.43 13.52 15.86
CA ASN A 468 -3.02 13.88 15.66
C ASN A 468 -2.70 15.31 16.14
N THR A 469 -1.66 15.46 16.94
CA THR A 469 -1.21 16.73 17.54
C THR A 469 -0.83 17.78 16.51
N THR A 470 -0.30 17.38 15.35
CA THR A 470 0.03 18.28 14.23
C THR A 470 -1.23 18.94 13.67
N ILE A 471 -2.32 18.18 13.53
CA ILE A 471 -3.62 18.73 13.11
C ILE A 471 -4.11 19.73 14.15
N ARG A 472 -4.02 19.38 15.44
CA ARG A 472 -4.43 20.26 16.53
C ARG A 472 -3.63 21.57 16.58
N ALA A 473 -2.32 21.52 16.34
CA ALA A 473 -1.47 22.70 16.23
C ALA A 473 -1.91 23.61 15.08
N LEU A 474 -2.25 23.04 13.92
CA LEU A 474 -2.75 23.78 12.76
C LEU A 474 -4.11 24.44 13.03
N GLU A 475 -5.04 23.72 13.67
CA GLU A 475 -6.35 24.26 14.08
C GLU A 475 -6.18 25.48 14.99
N LEU A 476 -5.35 25.36 16.03
CA LEU A 476 -5.07 26.46 16.97
C LEU A 476 -4.43 27.65 16.25
N SER A 477 -3.51 27.38 15.32
CA SER A 477 -2.83 28.40 14.52
C SER A 477 -3.76 29.13 13.53
N ARG A 478 -4.92 28.56 13.19
CA ARG A 478 -5.92 29.16 12.29
C ARG A 478 -6.91 30.08 13.01
N THR A 479 -6.95 30.06 14.34
CA THR A 479 -7.89 30.89 15.11
C THR A 479 -7.44 32.35 15.12
N THR A 480 -8.38 33.29 14.97
CA THR A 480 -8.13 34.75 15.04
C THR A 480 -7.59 35.20 16.40
N SER A 481 -7.66 34.33 17.41
CA SER A 481 -7.13 34.54 18.75
C SER A 481 -5.65 34.16 18.93
N SER A 482 -5.00 33.57 17.92
CA SER A 482 -3.57 33.25 17.98
C SER A 482 -2.74 34.28 17.19
N PRO A 483 -1.75 34.95 17.82
CA PRO A 483 -0.92 35.94 17.14
C PRO A 483 0.08 35.32 16.13
N ASP A 484 0.42 34.04 16.26
CA ASP A 484 1.34 33.32 15.36
C ASP A 484 1.10 31.79 15.44
N LYS A 485 1.84 31.00 14.66
CA LYS A 485 1.73 29.54 14.60
C LYS A 485 2.14 28.87 15.90
N PHE A 486 1.47 27.77 16.23
CA PHE A 486 1.86 26.87 17.31
C PHE A 486 2.85 25.82 16.80
N LEU A 487 3.93 25.65 17.55
CA LEU A 487 4.92 24.60 17.39
C LEU A 487 4.77 23.59 18.53
N ILE A 488 4.84 22.31 18.19
CA ILE A 488 4.83 21.22 19.15
C ILE A 488 6.21 21.14 19.79
N ALA A 489 6.29 21.37 21.10
CA ALA A 489 7.50 21.22 21.88
C ALA A 489 7.64 19.78 22.41
N HIS A 490 6.50 19.16 22.79
CA HIS A 490 6.42 17.77 23.24
C HIS A 490 5.03 17.21 22.96
N GLU A 491 4.94 15.91 22.80
CA GLU A 491 3.68 15.17 22.81
C GLU A 491 3.86 13.80 23.50
N ARG A 492 2.85 13.37 24.23
CA ARG A 492 2.87 12.11 24.97
C ARG A 492 1.50 11.46 24.97
N GLU A 493 1.42 10.24 24.47
CA GLU A 493 0.20 9.43 24.50
C GLU A 493 -0.11 8.96 25.92
N THR A 494 -1.39 8.78 26.21
CA THR A 494 -1.85 8.27 27.52
C THR A 494 -3.21 7.57 27.38
N LYS A 495 -3.45 6.57 28.24
CA LYS A 495 -4.70 5.80 28.31
C LYS A 495 -5.92 6.66 28.70
N ASP A 496 -5.72 7.77 29.39
CA ASP A 496 -6.77 8.72 29.77
C ASP A 496 -6.26 10.17 29.73
N CYS A 497 -6.32 10.79 28.55
CA CYS A 497 -5.88 12.15 28.31
C CYS A 497 -6.73 13.19 29.03
N ILE A 498 -8.00 12.89 29.34
CA ILE A 498 -8.88 13.80 30.07
C ILE A 498 -8.44 13.89 31.53
N LEU A 499 -8.22 12.73 32.17
CA LEU A 499 -7.70 12.66 33.53
C LEU A 499 -6.28 13.22 33.62
N ALA A 500 -5.42 12.89 32.65
CA ALA A 500 -4.06 13.40 32.59
C ALA A 500 -4.02 14.93 32.51
N GLU A 501 -4.76 15.53 31.56
CA GLU A 501 -4.82 16.99 31.41
C GLU A 501 -5.29 17.66 32.70
N LYS A 502 -6.37 17.14 33.30
CA LYS A 502 -6.91 17.67 34.55
C LYS A 502 -5.87 17.66 35.67
N LEU A 503 -5.21 16.52 35.91
CA LEU A 503 -4.19 16.39 36.96
C LEU A 503 -2.95 17.25 36.68
N ILE A 504 -2.54 17.38 35.43
CA ILE A 504 -1.43 18.26 35.03
C ILE A 504 -1.81 19.72 35.31
N HIS A 505 -3.01 20.16 34.93
CA HIS A 505 -3.48 21.52 35.16
C HIS A 505 -3.64 21.84 36.64
N GLU A 506 -4.07 20.88 37.46
CA GLU A 506 -4.14 21.00 38.92
C GLU A 506 -2.74 21.17 39.53
N LYS A 507 -1.77 20.32 39.16
CA LYS A 507 -0.38 20.40 39.63
C LYS A 507 0.32 21.70 39.19
N LEU A 508 0.00 22.20 37.99
CA LEU A 508 0.59 23.42 37.44
C LEU A 508 -0.24 24.68 37.70
N SER A 509 -1.30 24.59 38.51
CA SER A 509 -2.27 25.67 38.73
C SER A 509 -1.62 26.98 39.20
N ALA A 510 -0.60 26.90 40.07
CA ALA A 510 0.16 28.06 40.57
C ALA A 510 0.95 28.81 39.48
N TYR A 511 1.27 28.14 38.37
CA TYR A 511 2.03 28.69 37.25
C TYR A 511 1.13 29.12 36.08
N ARG A 512 -0.19 29.01 36.23
CA ARG A 512 -1.17 29.31 35.19
C ARG A 512 -1.32 30.82 35.03
N ILE A 513 -1.09 31.34 33.83
CA ILE A 513 -1.10 32.78 33.53
C ILE A 513 -2.52 33.35 33.58
N ASN A 514 -3.50 32.59 33.11
CA ASN A 514 -4.90 32.98 33.10
C ASN A 514 -5.76 31.81 33.57
N PRO A 515 -6.59 31.96 34.62
CA PRO A 515 -7.44 30.89 35.12
C PRO A 515 -8.37 30.27 34.06
N LYS A 516 -8.77 31.06 33.04
CA LYS A 516 -9.66 30.62 31.96
C LYS A 516 -8.94 30.01 30.75
N ARG A 517 -7.60 30.03 30.72
CA ARG A 517 -6.82 29.55 29.57
C ARG A 517 -5.70 28.62 30.01
N GLU A 518 -5.29 27.73 29.13
CA GLU A 518 -4.37 26.63 29.48
C GLU A 518 -2.90 27.02 29.18
N TYR A 519 -2.50 28.23 29.59
CA TYR A 519 -1.14 28.74 29.42
C TYR A 519 -0.42 28.81 30.76
N PHE A 520 0.80 28.30 30.80
CA PHE A 520 1.61 28.15 32.01
C PHE A 520 2.99 28.78 31.81
N LYS A 521 3.47 29.53 32.81
CA LYS A 521 4.78 30.19 32.80
C LYS A 521 5.76 29.43 33.71
N MET A 522 6.54 28.53 33.14
CA MET A 522 7.47 27.66 33.86
C MET A 522 8.57 27.13 32.92
N PRO A 523 9.80 26.84 33.40
CA PRO A 523 10.82 26.19 32.58
C PRO A 523 10.32 24.89 31.94
N TYR A 524 10.67 24.66 30.67
CA TYR A 524 10.21 23.50 29.91
C TYR A 524 10.55 22.16 30.58
N SER A 525 11.76 22.04 31.13
CA SER A 525 12.22 20.81 31.83
C SER A 525 11.31 20.43 33.00
N GLU A 526 10.80 21.41 33.72
CA GLU A 526 9.91 21.19 34.86
C GLU A 526 8.50 20.79 34.41
N ILE A 527 7.98 21.45 33.36
CA ILE A 527 6.70 21.07 32.75
C ILE A 527 6.76 19.62 32.28
N LEU A 528 7.82 19.26 31.57
CA LEU A 528 8.02 17.91 31.04
C LEU A 528 8.05 16.87 32.17
N SER A 529 8.79 17.15 33.25
CA SER A 529 8.85 16.28 34.43
C SER A 529 7.46 16.03 35.04
N VAL A 530 6.63 17.07 35.16
CA VAL A 530 5.26 16.95 35.67
C VAL A 530 4.37 16.12 34.73
N VAL A 531 4.45 16.37 33.42
CA VAL A 531 3.66 15.64 32.41
C VAL A 531 4.00 14.16 32.42
N GLU A 532 5.29 13.80 32.34
CA GLU A 532 5.73 12.40 32.36
C GLU A 532 5.36 11.71 33.69
N SER A 533 5.53 12.39 34.82
CA SER A 533 5.13 11.85 36.12
C SER A 533 3.63 11.54 36.21
N VAL A 534 2.77 12.43 35.72
CA VAL A 534 1.31 12.22 35.75
C VAL A 534 0.91 11.08 34.82
N ILE A 535 1.46 11.05 33.61
CA ILE A 535 1.13 10.02 32.62
C ILE A 535 1.58 8.64 33.11
N ASN A 536 2.81 8.51 33.60
CA ASN A 536 3.32 7.25 34.17
C ASN A 536 2.44 6.75 35.34
N ASN A 537 1.96 7.66 36.19
CA ASN A 537 1.05 7.27 37.27
C ASN A 537 -0.30 6.74 36.75
N ILE A 538 -0.88 7.38 35.73
CA ILE A 538 -2.14 6.93 35.11
C ILE A 538 -1.96 5.57 34.44
N GLU A 539 -0.80 5.33 33.83
CA GLU A 539 -0.48 4.06 33.18
C GLU A 539 -0.36 2.90 34.16
N ASN A 540 0.17 3.16 35.37
CA ASN A 540 0.38 2.19 36.44
C ASN A 540 -0.87 1.91 37.30
N ILE A 541 -1.92 2.75 37.24
CA ILE A 541 -3.16 2.58 38.03
C ILE A 541 -4.09 1.49 37.43
N ASN A 542 -3.82 1.03 36.19
CA ASN A 542 -4.64 0.06 35.46
C ASN A 542 -3.88 -1.24 35.07
N THR A 543 -2.80 -1.55 35.77
CA THR A 543 -2.15 -2.88 35.79
C THR A 543 -2.36 -3.50 37.15
#